data_AF-A0A9Q0NHB1-F1
#
_entry.id   AF-A0A9Q0NHB1-F1
#
_cell.length_a   1.000
_cell.length_b   1.000
_cell.length_c   1.000
_cell.angle_alpha   90.00
_cell.angle_beta   90.00
_cell.angle_gamma   90.00
#
_symmetry.space_group_name_H-M   'P 1'
#
loop_
_entity.id
_entity.type
_entity.pdbx_description
1 polymer ?
#
loop_
_entity_poly.entity_id
_entity_poly.type
_entity_poly.pdbx_seq_one_letter_code
_entity_poly.pdbx_strand_id
1 'polypeptide(L)'
;MAKSRLKTLSELRRVRVDTQIVTVHRCGKWVKLSGTDLLPGDVVSIGRSSGQNGEDKSVPADMLLLAGSAIVNEAILTGESTPQWKVSIMGRGTEEKLSAKRDKNHVLFGGTKILQHTPDKTFHLRAPDGGCLAVVLRTGFETSQGKLMRTILFSTERVTANSWESGLFILFLLVFAIIAAGYVLRKGLEDPTRSNVEYFVLNLFSIPFAGK
;
A
#
# COMPACT_ATOMS: atom_id res chain seq x y z
N MET A 1 2.49 -14.27 14.36
CA MET A 1 2.58 -13.88 12.92
C MET A 1 1.36 -13.09 12.42
N ALA A 2 0.12 -13.54 12.63
CA ALA A 2 -1.08 -12.86 12.11
C ALA A 2 -1.29 -11.42 12.62
N LYS A 3 -1.06 -11.15 13.92
CA LYS A 3 -1.16 -9.79 14.50
C LYS A 3 -0.15 -8.81 13.91
N SER A 4 1.08 -9.24 13.64
CA SER A 4 2.12 -8.42 13.01
C SER A 4 1.73 -8.08 11.57
N ARG A 5 1.26 -9.07 10.79
CA ARG A 5 0.70 -8.84 9.45
C ARG A 5 -0.47 -7.86 9.46
N LEU A 6 -1.41 -8.01 10.40
CA LEU A 6 -2.54 -7.09 10.57
C LEU A 6 -2.08 -5.67 10.89
N LYS A 7 -1.09 -5.52 11.78
CA LYS A 7 -0.51 -4.22 12.12
C LYS A 7 0.13 -3.56 10.88
N THR A 8 0.95 -4.29 10.13
CA THR A 8 1.56 -3.80 8.88
C THR A 8 0.50 -3.39 7.86
N LEU A 9 -0.55 -4.19 7.66
CA LEU A 9 -1.65 -3.83 6.75
C LEU A 9 -2.43 -2.60 7.21
N SER A 10 -2.62 -2.42 8.52
CA SER A 10 -3.27 -1.23 9.08
C SER A 10 -2.42 0.03 8.95
N GLU A 11 -1.09 -0.09 9.08
CA GLU A 11 -0.15 1.01 8.84
C GLU A 11 -0.11 1.38 7.35
N LEU A 12 -0.09 0.40 6.44
CA LEU A 12 -0.19 0.65 5.00
C LEU A 12 -1.53 1.31 4.62
N ARG A 13 -2.62 0.97 5.31
CA ARG A 13 -3.93 1.61 5.10
C ARG A 13 -3.95 3.08 5.53
N ARG A 14 -3.11 3.48 6.49
CA ARG A 14 -2.92 4.89 6.89
C ARG A 14 -2.13 5.71 5.86
N VAL A 15 -1.41 5.07 4.95
CA VAL A 15 -0.75 5.72 3.80
C VAL A 15 -1.74 6.01 2.66
N ARG A 16 -3.02 5.61 2.81
CA ARG A 16 -4.07 5.96 1.87
C ARG A 16 -4.20 7.48 1.81
N VAL A 17 -4.13 8.02 0.59
CA VAL A 17 -4.36 9.43 0.30
C VAL A 17 -5.65 9.86 0.97
N ASP A 18 -5.52 10.76 1.95
CA ASP A 18 -6.68 11.33 2.63
C ASP A 18 -7.58 12.01 1.60
N THR A 19 -8.90 11.94 1.82
CA THR A 19 -9.91 12.54 0.96
C THR A 19 -9.83 14.06 1.07
N GLN A 20 -8.83 14.62 0.42
CA GLN A 20 -8.58 16.04 0.41
C GLN A 20 -9.49 16.73 -0.60
N ILE A 21 -10.00 17.88 -0.20
CA ILE A 21 -10.74 18.77 -1.09
C ILE A 21 -9.74 19.65 -1.82
N VAL A 22 -9.81 19.66 -3.14
CA VAL A 22 -8.95 20.44 -4.04
C VAL A 22 -9.82 21.40 -4.86
N THR A 23 -9.30 22.58 -5.14
CA THR A 23 -9.95 23.55 -6.02
C THR A 23 -9.67 23.18 -7.48
N VAL A 24 -10.71 22.89 -8.25
CA VAL A 24 -10.63 22.46 -9.65
C VAL A 24 -11.31 23.50 -10.53
N HIS A 25 -10.75 23.75 -11.71
CA HIS A 25 -11.32 24.64 -12.70
C HIS A 25 -12.08 23.84 -13.76
N ARG A 26 -13.42 23.82 -13.66
CA ARG A 26 -14.33 23.15 -14.62
C ARG A 26 -15.32 24.16 -15.19
N CYS A 27 -15.59 24.09 -16.49
CA CYS A 27 -16.55 24.95 -17.18
C CYS A 27 -16.34 26.46 -16.92
N GLY A 28 -15.08 26.91 -16.84
CA GLY A 28 -14.74 28.33 -16.62
C GLY A 28 -14.95 28.82 -15.18
N LYS A 29 -15.23 27.94 -14.22
CA LYS A 29 -15.45 28.29 -12.81
C LYS A 29 -14.60 27.43 -11.89
N TRP A 30 -14.20 28.03 -10.77
CA TRP A 30 -13.51 27.35 -9.69
C TRP A 30 -14.51 26.64 -8.78
N VAL A 31 -14.37 25.32 -8.65
CA VAL A 31 -15.23 24.46 -7.85
C VAL A 31 -14.37 23.59 -6.94
N LYS A 32 -14.78 23.43 -5.68
CA LYS A 32 -14.12 22.52 -4.75
C LYS A 32 -14.63 21.10 -4.99
N LEU A 33 -13.73 20.17 -5.26
CA LEU A 33 -14.05 18.75 -5.48
C LEU A 33 -13.20 17.86 -4.59
N SER A 34 -13.70 16.67 -4.32
CA SER A 34 -12.91 15.62 -3.66
C SER A 34 -11.78 15.17 -4.57
N GLY A 35 -10.61 14.87 -4.00
CA GLY A 35 -9.49 14.27 -4.72
C GLY A 35 -9.83 12.93 -5.40
N THR A 36 -10.88 12.24 -4.95
CA THR A 36 -11.41 11.02 -5.58
C THR A 36 -12.14 11.27 -6.89
N ASP A 37 -12.69 12.48 -7.08
CA ASP A 37 -13.54 12.82 -8.22
C ASP A 37 -12.76 13.56 -9.31
N LEU A 38 -11.43 13.64 -9.13
CA LEU A 38 -10.49 14.16 -10.12
C LEU A 38 -10.38 13.21 -11.30
N LEU A 39 -10.36 13.80 -12.49
CA LEU A 39 -10.19 13.09 -13.74
C LEU A 39 -8.92 13.60 -14.45
N PRO A 40 -8.25 12.76 -15.25
CA PRO A 40 -7.18 13.22 -16.14
C PRO A 40 -7.65 14.37 -17.03
N GLY A 41 -6.84 15.43 -17.10
CA GLY A 41 -7.15 16.66 -17.84
C GLY A 41 -7.80 17.77 -17.01
N ASP A 42 -8.25 17.49 -15.77
CA ASP A 42 -8.71 18.54 -14.87
C ASP A 42 -7.57 19.50 -14.51
N VAL A 43 -7.85 20.79 -14.52
CA VAL A 43 -6.94 21.83 -14.02
C VAL A 43 -7.24 22.08 -12.55
N VAL A 44 -6.22 21.95 -11.71
CA VAL A 44 -6.33 22.03 -10.26
C VAL A 44 -5.41 23.11 -9.71
N SER A 45 -5.85 23.74 -8.64
CA SER A 45 -4.98 24.58 -7.82
C SER A 45 -4.36 23.75 -6.71
N ILE A 46 -3.04 23.79 -6.64
CA ILE A 46 -2.23 23.04 -5.71
C ILE A 46 -1.39 24.01 -4.90
N GLY A 47 -1.64 24.05 -3.60
CA GLY A 47 -0.93 24.91 -2.67
C GLY A 47 -0.66 24.20 -1.37
N ARG A 48 0.20 24.80 -0.54
CA ARG A 48 0.35 24.38 0.84
C ARG A 48 -0.93 24.75 1.58
N SER A 49 -1.80 23.77 1.80
CA SER A 49 -2.98 23.95 2.63
C SER A 49 -2.71 23.27 3.97
N SER A 50 -2.51 24.08 5.02
CA SER A 50 -2.72 23.59 6.37
C SER A 50 -4.21 23.35 6.52
N GLY A 51 -4.62 22.10 6.74
CA GLY A 51 -5.95 21.86 7.30
C GLY A 51 -6.04 22.54 8.66
N GLN A 52 -7.27 22.81 9.14
CA GLN A 52 -7.46 23.31 10.51
C GLN A 52 -6.87 22.39 11.60
N ASN A 53 -6.51 21.15 11.24
CA ASN A 53 -5.91 20.15 12.12
C ASN A 53 -4.37 20.09 12.05
N GLY A 54 -3.70 20.97 11.31
CA GLY A 54 -2.23 21.00 11.23
C GLY A 54 -1.59 19.85 10.44
N GLU A 55 -2.38 19.00 9.79
CA GLU A 55 -1.86 17.92 8.95
C GLU A 55 -1.49 18.43 7.55
N ASP A 56 -0.26 18.11 7.12
CA ASP A 56 0.24 18.41 5.78
C ASP A 56 -0.53 17.59 4.74
N LYS A 57 -1.29 18.26 3.87
CA LYS A 57 -1.96 17.60 2.75
C LYS A 57 -0.94 17.07 1.74
N SER A 58 -1.11 15.81 1.35
CA SER A 58 -0.35 15.19 0.26
C SER A 58 -0.96 15.57 -1.10
N VAL A 59 -0.30 15.32 -2.21
CA VAL A 59 -0.87 15.51 -3.55
C VAL A 59 -1.77 14.31 -3.90
N PRO A 60 -3.01 14.48 -4.41
CA PRO A 60 -3.93 13.34 -4.58
C PRO A 60 -3.69 12.49 -5.82
N ALA A 61 -3.02 13.04 -6.83
CA ALA A 61 -2.86 12.44 -8.15
C ALA A 61 -1.50 12.83 -8.76
N ASP A 62 -1.10 12.16 -9.85
CA ASP A 62 0.07 12.62 -10.61
C ASP A 62 -0.37 13.81 -11.47
N MET A 63 0.32 14.94 -11.35
CA MET A 63 -0.06 16.21 -11.95
C MET A 63 1.13 16.90 -12.61
N LEU A 64 0.90 17.58 -13.72
CA LEU A 64 1.90 18.39 -14.41
C LEU A 64 1.74 19.86 -14.01
N LEU A 65 2.81 20.49 -13.55
CA LEU A 65 2.80 21.89 -13.14
C LEU A 65 2.73 22.80 -14.37
N LEU A 66 1.64 23.56 -14.48
CA LEU A 66 1.42 24.52 -15.55
C LEU A 66 1.96 25.89 -15.18
N ALA A 67 1.73 26.36 -13.95
CA ALA A 67 2.17 27.69 -13.52
C ALA A 67 2.59 27.67 -12.05
N GLY A 68 3.69 28.37 -11.75
CA GLY A 68 4.31 28.42 -10.42
C GLY A 68 5.41 27.39 -10.22
N SER A 69 5.91 27.33 -9.00
CA SER A 69 6.91 26.37 -8.55
C SER A 69 6.54 25.80 -7.20
N ALA A 70 6.91 24.55 -6.93
CA ALA A 70 6.62 23.88 -5.67
C ALA A 70 7.85 23.12 -5.16
N ILE A 71 8.05 23.14 -3.84
CA ILE A 71 9.03 22.29 -3.15
C ILE A 71 8.26 21.13 -2.54
N VAL A 72 8.60 19.91 -2.95
CA VAL A 72 7.91 18.70 -2.53
C VAL A 72 8.83 17.71 -1.83
N ASN A 73 8.28 16.97 -0.88
CA ASN A 73 8.92 15.82 -0.27
C ASN A 73 8.42 14.54 -0.96
N GLU A 74 9.32 13.82 -1.63
CA GLU A 74 9.05 12.57 -2.33
C GLU A 74 9.36 11.31 -1.50
N ALA A 75 9.69 11.44 -0.20
CA ALA A 75 10.16 10.33 0.63
C ALA A 75 9.22 9.10 0.64
N ILE A 76 7.90 9.29 0.49
CA ILE A 76 6.93 8.18 0.42
C ILE A 76 7.12 7.32 -0.84
N LEU A 77 7.58 7.91 -1.94
CA LEU A 77 7.75 7.24 -3.23
C LEU A 77 9.19 6.78 -3.48
N THR A 78 10.18 7.61 -3.13
CA THR A 78 11.59 7.35 -3.43
C THR A 78 12.37 6.82 -2.23
N GLY A 79 11.87 7.02 -1.01
CA GLY A 79 12.64 6.77 0.22
C GLY A 79 13.71 7.81 0.50
N GLU A 80 13.85 8.84 -0.34
CA GLU A 80 14.82 9.91 -0.17
C GLU A 80 14.21 11.07 0.63
N SER A 81 14.85 11.46 1.73
CA SER A 81 14.38 12.55 2.60
C SER A 81 14.76 13.95 2.09
N THR A 82 15.30 14.07 0.88
CA THR A 82 15.72 15.37 0.31
C THR A 82 14.54 16.04 -0.40
N PRO A 83 14.26 17.32 -0.11
CA PRO A 83 13.21 18.05 -0.80
C PRO A 83 13.58 18.26 -2.27
N GLN A 84 12.60 18.09 -3.16
CA GLN A 84 12.77 18.24 -4.60
C GLN A 84 12.06 19.52 -5.07
N TRP A 85 12.77 20.31 -5.86
CA TRP A 85 12.24 21.54 -6.46
C TRP A 85 11.55 21.24 -7.80
N LYS A 86 10.31 21.72 -7.95
CA LYS A 86 9.47 21.51 -9.14
C LYS A 86 9.11 22.84 -9.77
N VAL A 87 9.20 22.91 -11.10
CA VAL A 87 8.96 24.13 -11.90
C VAL A 87 7.92 23.90 -12.98
N SER A 88 7.23 24.96 -13.39
CA SER A 88 6.25 24.89 -14.47
C SER A 88 6.88 24.41 -15.78
N ILE A 89 6.07 23.72 -16.59
CA ILE A 89 6.47 23.25 -17.93
C ILE A 89 6.46 24.39 -18.97
N MET A 90 5.88 25.55 -18.64
CA MET A 90 5.72 26.71 -19.53
C MET A 90 7.03 27.25 -20.14
N GLY A 91 8.17 27.01 -19.50
CA GLY A 91 9.48 27.41 -20.04
C GLY A 91 9.97 26.55 -21.21
N ARG A 92 9.26 25.48 -21.57
CA ARG A 92 9.65 24.53 -22.62
C ARG A 92 8.94 24.82 -23.94
N GLY A 93 9.62 24.55 -25.06
CA GLY A 93 9.01 24.62 -26.40
C GLY A 93 7.87 23.62 -26.57
N THR A 94 6.77 24.06 -27.20
CA THR A 94 5.52 23.31 -27.37
C THR A 94 5.65 22.04 -28.23
N GLU A 95 6.73 21.93 -29.00
CA GLU A 95 6.97 20.84 -29.97
C GLU A 95 7.55 19.55 -29.34
N GLU A 96 8.01 19.59 -28.09
CA GLU A 96 8.60 18.42 -27.45
C GLU A 96 7.57 17.55 -26.73
N LYS A 97 7.56 16.25 -27.04
CA LYS A 97 6.69 15.28 -26.37
C LYS A 97 7.03 15.17 -24.87
N LEU A 98 6.01 15.40 -24.04
CA LEU A 98 6.07 15.18 -22.59
C LEU A 98 6.46 13.72 -22.29
N SER A 99 7.51 13.52 -21.51
CA SER A 99 7.92 12.20 -21.04
C SER A 99 8.12 12.22 -19.53
N ALA A 100 7.32 11.43 -18.80
CA ALA A 100 7.36 11.36 -17.34
C ALA A 100 8.75 11.00 -16.76
N LYS A 101 9.63 10.38 -17.55
CA LYS A 101 11.01 10.08 -17.14
C LYS A 101 11.94 11.28 -17.27
N ARG A 102 11.79 12.10 -18.32
CA ARG A 102 12.63 13.28 -18.56
C ARG A 102 12.12 14.50 -17.81
N ASP A 103 10.80 14.64 -17.74
CA ASP A 103 10.12 15.80 -17.19
C ASP A 103 9.72 15.62 -15.72
N LYS A 104 10.48 14.79 -14.98
CA LYS A 104 10.20 14.51 -13.56
C LYS A 104 10.16 15.80 -12.73
N ASN A 105 10.96 16.81 -13.09
CA ASN A 105 11.03 18.11 -12.40
C ASN A 105 9.80 19.00 -12.63
N HIS A 106 8.94 18.67 -13.60
CA HIS A 106 7.70 19.39 -13.87
C HIS A 106 6.47 18.66 -13.35
N VAL A 107 6.64 17.42 -12.88
CA VAL A 107 5.54 16.55 -12.43
C VAL A 107 5.54 16.45 -10.91
N LEU A 108 4.37 16.70 -10.32
CA LEU A 108 4.03 16.38 -8.94
C LEU A 108 3.47 14.97 -8.90
N PHE A 109 3.99 14.13 -8.02
CA PHE A 109 3.50 12.75 -7.89
C PHE A 109 2.48 12.61 -6.76
N GLY A 110 1.50 11.75 -6.96
CA GLY A 110 0.53 11.40 -5.93
C GLY A 110 1.22 10.88 -4.67
N GLY A 111 0.77 11.33 -3.50
CA GLY A 111 1.33 10.99 -2.19
C GLY A 111 2.51 11.86 -1.75
N THR A 112 3.07 12.71 -2.62
CA THR A 112 4.12 13.67 -2.21
C THR A 112 3.55 14.76 -1.31
N LYS A 113 4.36 15.31 -0.39
CA LYS A 113 3.94 16.42 0.48
C LYS A 113 4.49 17.75 -0.03
N ILE A 114 3.66 18.78 -0.08
CA ILE A 114 4.09 20.12 -0.52
C ILE A 114 4.60 20.90 0.68
N LEU A 115 5.90 21.16 0.70
CA LEU A 115 6.56 21.93 1.76
C LEU A 115 6.39 23.44 1.52
N GLN A 116 6.50 23.86 0.27
CA GLN A 116 6.38 25.26 -0.13
C GLN A 116 5.82 25.34 -1.55
N HIS A 117 5.10 26.42 -1.83
CA HIS A 117 4.62 26.73 -3.16
C HIS A 117 4.81 28.23 -3.44
N THR A 118 5.09 28.56 -4.69
CA THR A 118 5.21 29.93 -5.18
C THR A 118 4.30 30.06 -6.39
N PRO A 119 3.19 30.81 -6.28
CA PRO A 119 2.30 31.03 -7.41
C PRO A 119 2.96 31.91 -8.47
N ASP A 120 2.62 31.66 -9.73
CA ASP A 120 3.01 32.51 -10.84
C ASP A 120 1.88 33.50 -11.15
N LYS A 121 2.18 34.80 -11.04
CA LYS A 121 1.22 35.90 -11.22
C LYS A 121 1.02 36.30 -12.69
N THR A 122 1.88 35.80 -13.57
CA THR A 122 1.90 36.14 -15.00
C THR A 122 0.90 35.32 -15.82
N PHE A 123 0.44 34.19 -15.27
CA PHE A 123 -0.50 33.31 -15.94
C PHE A 123 -1.93 33.88 -15.96
N HIS A 124 -2.64 33.70 -17.09
CA HIS A 124 -3.98 34.25 -17.30
C HIS A 124 -5.03 33.71 -16.33
N LEU A 125 -4.88 32.45 -15.94
CA LEU A 125 -5.77 31.81 -14.98
C LEU A 125 -5.20 32.00 -13.56
N ARG A 126 -5.98 32.60 -12.67
CA ARG A 126 -5.60 32.76 -11.26
C ARG A 126 -6.46 31.86 -10.38
N ALA A 127 -5.79 31.09 -9.53
CA ALA A 127 -6.46 30.31 -8.52
C ALA A 127 -6.93 31.21 -7.36
N PRO A 128 -8.13 30.98 -6.81
CA PRO A 128 -8.69 31.81 -5.73
C PRO A 128 -7.94 31.65 -4.41
N ASP A 129 -7.17 30.57 -4.26
CA ASP A 129 -6.38 30.22 -3.08
C ASP A 129 -4.91 30.62 -3.20
N GLY A 130 -4.50 31.23 -4.32
CA GLY A 130 -3.10 31.57 -4.57
C GLY A 130 -2.18 30.36 -4.73
N GLY A 131 -2.74 29.18 -5.05
CA GLY A 131 -1.96 27.98 -5.34
C GLY A 131 -1.28 28.01 -6.72
N CYS A 132 -0.41 27.03 -6.94
CA CYS A 132 0.17 26.75 -8.25
C CYS A 132 -0.85 25.99 -9.12
N LEU A 133 -0.84 26.26 -10.42
CA LEU A 133 -1.72 25.57 -11.35
C LEU A 133 -1.07 24.29 -11.83
N ALA A 134 -1.81 23.19 -11.78
CA ALA A 134 -1.39 21.92 -12.33
C ALA A 134 -2.54 21.26 -13.12
N VAL A 135 -2.19 20.41 -14.08
CA VAL A 135 -3.16 19.56 -14.79
C VAL A 135 -2.98 18.11 -14.35
N VAL A 136 -4.08 17.43 -14.10
CA VAL A 136 -4.07 16.02 -13.70
C VAL A 136 -3.64 15.14 -14.87
N LEU A 137 -2.59 14.34 -14.68
CA LEU A 137 -2.12 13.37 -15.67
C LEU A 137 -2.74 12.00 -15.44
N ARG A 138 -2.67 11.49 -14.21
CA ARG A 138 -3.14 10.15 -13.85
C ARG A 138 -3.76 10.16 -12.46
N THR A 139 -4.80 9.35 -12.27
CA THR A 139 -5.51 9.22 -11.00
C THR A 139 -5.58 7.76 -10.55
N GLY A 140 -5.93 7.54 -9.28
CA GLY A 140 -6.12 6.20 -8.72
C GLY A 140 -4.89 5.29 -8.84
N PHE A 141 -5.11 4.04 -9.24
CA PHE A 141 -4.05 3.03 -9.35
C PHE A 141 -3.07 3.22 -10.52
N GLU A 142 -3.31 4.18 -11.42
CA GLU A 142 -2.37 4.51 -12.49
C GLU A 142 -1.28 5.49 -12.07
N THR A 143 -1.45 6.15 -10.93
CA THR A 143 -0.44 7.04 -10.32
C THR A 143 0.82 6.26 -9.93
N SER A 144 1.94 6.97 -9.75
CA SER A 144 3.18 6.37 -9.23
C SER A 144 2.96 5.67 -7.88
N GLN A 145 2.24 6.30 -6.96
CA GLN A 145 1.86 5.69 -5.68
C GLN A 145 0.94 4.47 -5.88
N GLY A 146 -0.09 4.61 -6.70
CA GLY A 146 -1.07 3.57 -6.95
C GLY A 146 -0.46 2.32 -7.59
N LYS A 147 0.53 2.50 -8.48
CA LYS A 147 1.31 1.40 -9.06
C LYS A 147 2.15 0.70 -7.99
N LEU A 148 2.84 1.45 -7.13
CA LEU A 148 3.59 0.87 -6.01
C LEU A 148 2.69 0.05 -5.08
N MET A 149 1.54 0.60 -4.69
CA MET A 149 0.55 -0.10 -3.87
C MET A 149 0.01 -1.36 -4.56
N ARG A 150 -0.32 -1.26 -5.85
CA ARG A 150 -0.75 -2.42 -6.66
C ARG A 150 0.33 -3.51 -6.64
N THR A 151 1.59 -3.14 -6.89
CA THR A 151 2.71 -4.10 -6.84
C THR A 151 2.83 -4.73 -5.46
N ILE A 152 2.78 -3.97 -4.36
CA ILE A 152 2.85 -4.56 -3.00
C ILE A 152 1.69 -5.54 -2.74
N LEU A 153 0.47 -5.18 -3.14
CA LEU A 153 -0.72 -6.02 -2.95
C LEU A 153 -0.66 -7.33 -3.74
N PHE A 154 -0.16 -7.30 -4.98
CA PHE A 154 -0.13 -8.47 -5.86
C PHE A 154 1.21 -9.24 -5.85
N SER A 155 2.30 -8.61 -5.43
CA SER A 155 3.64 -9.21 -5.31
C SER A 155 3.87 -9.87 -3.95
N THR A 156 2.89 -9.82 -3.04
CA THR A 156 2.88 -10.72 -1.88
C THR A 156 2.53 -12.11 -2.40
N GLU A 157 3.49 -12.76 -3.05
CA GLU A 157 3.36 -14.16 -3.43
C GLU A 157 2.84 -14.92 -2.22
N ARG A 158 1.81 -15.73 -2.46
CA ARG A 158 1.45 -16.76 -1.50
C ARG A 158 2.71 -17.58 -1.32
N VAL A 159 3.32 -17.49 -0.14
CA VAL A 159 4.45 -18.32 0.27
C VAL A 159 3.92 -19.75 0.42
N THR A 160 3.54 -20.36 -0.70
CA THR A 160 3.14 -21.75 -0.85
C THR A 160 4.34 -22.61 -1.27
N ALA A 161 5.51 -21.99 -1.49
CA ALA A 161 6.75 -22.70 -1.79
C ALA A 161 7.22 -23.63 -0.65
N ASN A 162 6.70 -23.46 0.57
CA ASN A 162 7.09 -24.28 1.73
C ASN A 162 6.30 -25.59 1.89
N SER A 163 5.38 -25.92 0.97
CA SER A 163 4.52 -27.09 1.14
C SER A 163 5.19 -28.42 0.79
N TRP A 164 6.25 -28.42 -0.03
CA TRP A 164 6.86 -29.67 -0.48
C TRP A 164 7.68 -30.36 0.62
N GLU A 165 8.61 -29.62 1.24
CA GLU A 165 9.40 -30.13 2.36
C GLU A 165 8.53 -30.49 3.57
N SER A 166 7.53 -29.65 3.86
CA SER A 166 6.54 -29.92 4.90
C SER A 166 5.73 -31.18 4.60
N GLY A 167 5.36 -31.40 3.34
CA GLY A 167 4.63 -32.59 2.89
C GLY A 167 5.43 -33.87 3.04
N LEU A 168 6.73 -33.84 2.69
CA LEU A 168 7.64 -34.98 2.91
C LEU A 168 7.83 -35.29 4.40
N PHE A 169 7.92 -34.28 5.25
CA PHE A 169 8.01 -34.47 6.70
C PHE A 169 6.74 -35.10 7.28
N ILE A 170 5.55 -34.65 6.84
CA ILE A 170 4.26 -35.23 7.25
C ILE A 170 4.14 -36.68 6.77
N LEU A 171 4.55 -36.97 5.53
CA LEU A 171 4.54 -38.33 4.98
C LEU A 171 5.46 -39.27 5.77
N PHE A 172 6.66 -38.79 6.13
CA PHE A 172 7.60 -39.54 6.96
C PHE A 172 7.01 -39.91 8.32
N LEU A 173 6.40 -38.96 9.02
CA LEU A 173 5.73 -39.22 10.31
C LEU A 173 4.55 -40.20 10.17
N LEU A 174 3.82 -40.13 9.05
CA LEU A 174 2.68 -41.00 8.77
C LEU A 174 3.11 -42.47 8.60
N VAL A 175 4.24 -42.73 7.96
CA VAL A 175 4.78 -44.10 7.81
C VAL A 175 5.12 -44.72 9.17
N PHE A 176 5.81 -43.98 10.04
CA PHE A 176 6.11 -44.44 11.40
C PHE A 176 4.83 -44.73 12.20
N ALA A 177 3.82 -43.87 12.09
CA ALA A 177 2.54 -44.06 12.75
C ALA A 177 1.83 -45.35 12.30
N ILE A 178 1.84 -45.66 10.99
CA ILE A 178 1.24 -46.89 10.46
C ILE A 178 2.00 -48.13 10.93
N ILE A 179 3.34 -48.11 10.92
CA ILE A 179 4.15 -49.24 11.37
C ILE A 179 3.90 -49.51 12.86
N ALA A 180 3.90 -48.46 13.69
CA ALA A 180 3.63 -48.58 15.13
C ALA A 180 2.22 -49.10 15.40
N ALA A 181 1.20 -48.57 14.70
CA ALA A 181 -0.18 -49.02 14.81
C ALA A 181 -0.34 -50.49 14.36
N GLY A 182 0.30 -50.88 13.27
CA GLY A 182 0.30 -52.26 12.77
C GLY A 182 0.98 -53.23 13.73
N TYR A 183 2.10 -52.86 14.33
CA TYR A 183 2.78 -53.66 15.35
C TYR A 183 1.90 -53.84 16.60
N VAL A 184 1.30 -52.76 17.11
CA VAL A 184 0.38 -52.80 18.26
C VAL A 184 -0.85 -53.65 17.96
N LEU A 185 -1.44 -53.52 16.77
CA LEU A 185 -2.61 -54.32 16.38
C LEU A 185 -2.28 -55.80 16.27
N ARG A 186 -1.16 -56.16 15.62
CA ARG A 186 -0.74 -57.56 15.49
C ARG A 186 -0.47 -58.18 16.86
N LYS A 187 0.29 -57.49 17.72
CA LYS A 187 0.57 -57.94 19.09
C LYS A 187 -0.70 -58.00 19.95
N GLY A 188 -1.66 -57.12 19.71
CA GLY A 188 -2.98 -57.15 20.36
C GLY A 188 -3.86 -58.32 19.91
N LEU A 189 -3.71 -58.80 18.68
CA LEU A 189 -4.46 -59.95 18.15
C LEU A 189 -3.81 -61.31 18.48
N GLU A 190 -2.47 -61.37 18.60
CA GLU A 190 -1.71 -62.59 18.93
C GLU A 190 -1.80 -62.98 20.42
N ASP A 191 -2.24 -62.07 21.31
CA ASP A 191 -2.50 -62.34 22.73
C ASP A 191 -4.03 -62.47 23.02
N PRO A 192 -4.68 -63.63 22.79
CA PRO A 192 -6.10 -63.84 23.12
C PRO A 192 -6.37 -63.95 24.64
N THR A 193 -5.35 -63.88 25.50
CA THR A 193 -5.48 -63.97 26.97
C THR A 193 -5.04 -62.71 27.73
N ARG A 194 -5.03 -61.54 27.08
CA ARG A 194 -4.96 -60.27 27.80
C ARG A 194 -6.27 -59.51 27.74
N SER A 195 -7.10 -59.80 28.73
CA SER A 195 -8.09 -58.90 29.35
C SER A 195 -7.48 -57.58 29.88
N ASN A 196 -6.46 -57.01 29.21
CA ASN A 196 -5.72 -55.81 29.62
C ASN A 196 -5.95 -54.62 28.67
N VAL A 197 -6.78 -54.77 27.63
CA VAL A 197 -7.34 -53.62 26.92
C VAL A 197 -8.14 -52.72 27.87
N GLU A 198 -8.68 -53.27 28.96
CA GLU A 198 -9.33 -52.51 30.02
C GLU A 198 -8.32 -51.63 30.80
N TYR A 199 -7.12 -52.14 31.14
CA TYR A 199 -6.11 -51.35 31.86
C TYR A 199 -5.41 -50.29 31.01
N PHE A 200 -5.21 -50.52 29.71
CA PHE A 200 -4.55 -49.55 28.85
C PHE A 200 -5.46 -48.35 28.52
N VAL A 201 -6.78 -48.58 28.39
CA VAL A 201 -7.77 -47.50 28.22
C VAL A 201 -8.01 -46.77 29.54
N LEU A 202 -8.07 -47.47 30.69
CA LEU A 202 -8.20 -46.81 32.00
C LEU A 202 -6.97 -45.97 32.38
N ASN A 203 -5.75 -46.44 32.08
CA ASN A 203 -4.53 -45.73 32.50
C ASN A 203 -4.15 -44.58 31.56
N LEU A 204 -4.68 -44.57 30.32
CA LEU A 204 -4.54 -43.44 29.40
C LEU A 204 -5.57 -42.32 29.68
N PHE A 205 -6.73 -42.66 30.27
CA PHE A 205 -7.75 -41.68 30.70
C PHE A 205 -7.62 -41.25 32.17
N SER A 206 -6.87 -41.98 33.00
CA SER A 206 -6.60 -41.65 34.41
C SER A 206 -5.27 -40.89 34.58
N ILE A 207 -4.95 -39.94 33.69
CA ILE A 207 -4.00 -38.88 34.01
C ILE A 207 -4.68 -38.01 35.07
N PRO A 208 -4.17 -37.93 36.32
CA PRO A 208 -4.78 -37.09 37.31
C PRO A 208 -4.58 -35.63 36.90
N PHE A 209 -5.69 -34.98 36.58
CA PHE A 209 -5.86 -33.55 36.77
C PHE A 209 -5.71 -33.29 38.28
N ALA A 210 -4.48 -33.19 38.79
CA ALA A 210 -4.21 -32.76 40.17
C ALA A 210 -2.77 -32.23 40.32
N GLY A 211 -2.64 -30.92 40.08
CA GLY A 211 -1.85 -29.98 40.87
C GLY A 211 -0.39 -30.28 41.21
N LYS A 212 0.52 -29.58 40.53
CA LYS A 212 1.25 -28.46 41.15
C LYS A 212 1.76 -27.49 40.10
#